data_AF-V5I7N4-F1
#
_entry.id   AF-V5I7N4-F1
#
_cell.length_a   1.000
_cell.length_b   1.000
_cell.length_c   1.000
_cell.angle_alpha   90.00
_cell.angle_beta   90.00
_cell.angle_gamma   90.00
#
_symmetry.space_group_name_H-M   'P 1'
#
loop_
_entity.id
_entity.type
_entity.pdbx_description
1 polymer ?
#
loop_
_entity_poly.entity_id
_entity_poly.type
_entity_poly.pdbx_seq_one_letter_code
_entity_poly.pdbx_strand_id
1 'polypeptide(L)'
;MLSSLKEKILNVKQNVPLFNTEGKEIKEKEAINLYAGADILQHFQNQWEELHQINEDNAKKAEIVAQDITKITSNITCSKENLSLITHILSNSNLPGNIGNCLENIKSLYTLSDKIESGLIDLENLIDEIEFEKLKVQHQFHLQQYELRKEESLESFKNTLEENHTRKVAEYEAKKKSVMEERQKAFQDAFKSDLEVYKSLGTLPEINQRKQNGALLEEIQIDYDPSELDQFFNENS
;
A
#
# COMPACT_ATOMS: atom_id res chain seq x y z
N MET A 1 21.70 88.51 111.88
CA MET A 1 21.65 87.24 111.12
C MET A 1 20.29 86.52 111.15
N LEU A 2 19.20 87.14 111.62
CA LEU A 2 17.83 86.56 111.60
C LEU A 2 16.93 87.12 110.47
N SER A 3 17.30 88.24 109.84
CA SER A 3 16.54 88.85 108.73
C SER A 3 16.66 88.06 107.43
N SER A 4 17.86 87.59 107.09
CA SER A 4 18.10 86.82 105.85
C SER A 4 17.40 85.46 105.81
N LEU A 5 17.18 84.82 106.98
CA LEU A 5 16.46 83.55 107.04
C LEU A 5 14.96 83.74 106.83
N LYS A 6 14.38 84.82 107.39
CA LYS A 6 12.96 85.15 107.22
C LYS A 6 12.63 85.51 105.77
N GLU A 7 13.51 86.25 105.09
CA GLU A 7 13.39 86.54 103.65
C GLU A 7 13.50 85.27 102.79
N LYS A 8 14.44 84.37 103.11
CA LYS A 8 14.58 83.09 102.38
C LYS A 8 13.37 82.17 102.56
N ILE A 9 12.76 82.13 103.75
CA ILE A 9 11.54 81.35 104.00
C ILE A 9 10.34 81.95 103.25
N LEU A 10 10.23 83.29 103.20
CA LEU A 10 9.15 83.96 102.48
C LEU A 10 9.24 83.73 100.96
N ASN A 11 10.46 83.75 100.41
CA ASN A 11 10.70 83.53 98.98
C ASN A 11 10.48 82.07 98.56
N VAL A 12 10.78 81.11 99.44
CA VAL A 12 10.46 79.69 99.22
C VAL A 12 8.96 79.42 99.27
N LYS A 13 8.19 80.17 100.06
CA LYS A 13 6.72 80.06 100.11
C LYS A 13 6.05 80.60 98.83
N GLN A 14 6.68 81.54 98.12
CA GLN A 14 6.16 82.15 96.89
C GLN A 14 6.55 81.40 95.60
N ASN A 15 7.74 80.78 95.54
CA ASN A 15 8.27 80.15 94.32
C ASN A 15 8.02 78.65 94.18
N VAL A 16 7.33 78.01 95.14
CA VAL A 16 6.94 76.61 95.05
C VAL A 16 5.42 76.52 95.18
N PRO A 17 4.67 76.07 94.16
CA PRO A 17 3.20 76.05 94.16
C PRO A 17 2.61 75.01 95.13
N LEU A 18 3.42 74.43 96.01
CA LEU A 18 3.02 73.38 96.96
C LEU A 18 2.54 73.92 98.32
N PHE A 19 2.73 75.21 98.64
CA PHE A 19 2.43 75.77 99.98
C PHE A 19 1.63 77.09 99.96
N ASN A 20 0.79 77.30 98.95
CA ASN A 20 -0.14 78.43 98.91
C ASN A 20 -1.41 78.10 99.72
N THR A 21 -1.35 78.26 101.03
CA THR A 21 -2.50 78.18 101.94
C THR A 21 -2.97 79.59 102.28
N GLU A 22 -3.76 80.18 101.39
CA GLU A 22 -4.58 81.35 101.68
C GLU A 22 -6.07 81.00 101.47
N GLY A 23 -6.73 80.74 102.60
CA GLY A 23 -8.08 81.21 102.91
C GLY A 23 -9.26 80.86 102.00
N LYS A 24 -10.17 80.04 102.56
CA LYS A 24 -11.61 79.87 102.25
C LYS A 24 -11.86 78.98 101.01
N GLU A 25 -12.51 77.83 101.08
CA GLU A 25 -13.45 77.25 102.03
C GLU A 25 -13.07 75.78 102.24
N ILE A 26 -13.20 75.30 103.47
CA ILE A 26 -13.35 73.87 103.75
C ILE A 26 -14.72 73.49 103.16
N LYS A 27 -14.78 73.30 101.85
CA LYS A 27 -15.86 72.56 101.21
C LYS A 27 -15.64 71.13 101.64
N GLU A 28 -16.59 70.69 102.47
CA GLU A 28 -16.99 69.32 102.74
C GLU A 28 -15.86 68.31 102.56
N LYS A 29 -15.39 67.74 103.68
CA LYS A 29 -14.73 66.42 103.65
C LYS A 29 -15.48 65.60 102.62
N GLU A 30 -14.86 65.38 101.46
CA GLU A 30 -15.37 64.45 100.45
C GLU A 30 -15.77 63.24 101.26
N ALA A 31 -17.07 62.90 101.24
CA ALA A 31 -17.59 61.83 102.05
C ALA A 31 -16.63 60.67 101.87
N ILE A 32 -15.86 60.34 102.91
CA ILE A 32 -14.84 59.28 102.83
C ILE A 32 -15.61 58.11 102.30
N ASN A 33 -15.36 57.74 101.04
CA ASN A 33 -16.20 56.77 100.38
C ASN A 33 -15.88 55.44 101.07
N LEU A 34 -16.67 55.08 102.07
CA LEU A 34 -16.54 53.86 102.86
C LEU A 34 -16.59 52.62 101.93
N TYR A 35 -17.13 52.79 100.72
CA TYR A 35 -17.26 51.77 99.69
C TYR A 35 -16.18 51.83 98.59
N ALA A 36 -15.23 52.77 98.63
CA ALA A 36 -14.16 52.86 97.61
C ALA A 36 -13.34 51.56 97.49
N GLY A 37 -13.13 50.85 98.60
CA GLY A 37 -12.49 49.53 98.59
C GLY A 37 -13.36 48.45 97.92
N ALA A 38 -14.69 48.53 98.07
CA ALA A 38 -15.63 47.64 97.40
C ALA A 38 -15.73 47.94 95.89
N ASP A 39 -15.72 49.22 95.50
CA ASP A 39 -15.76 49.64 94.09
C ASP A 39 -14.49 49.20 93.34
N ILE A 40 -13.32 49.32 93.97
CA ILE A 40 -12.04 48.84 93.43
C ILE A 40 -12.06 47.31 93.29
N LEU A 41 -12.55 46.60 94.31
CA LEU A 41 -12.66 45.14 94.27
C LEU A 41 -13.61 44.69 93.16
N GLN A 42 -14.77 45.34 93.02
CA GLN A 42 -15.74 45.06 91.97
C GLN A 42 -15.15 45.31 90.58
N HIS A 43 -14.39 46.39 90.39
CA HIS A 43 -13.71 46.67 89.13
C HIS A 43 -12.72 45.56 88.75
N PHE A 44 -11.88 45.12 89.69
CA PHE A 44 -10.95 44.02 89.44
C PHE A 44 -11.66 42.67 89.27
N GLN A 45 -12.77 42.42 89.98
CA GLN A 45 -13.59 41.23 89.80
C GLN A 45 -14.21 41.19 88.39
N ASN A 46 -14.77 42.31 87.93
CA ASN A 46 -15.34 42.42 86.58
C ASN A 46 -14.26 42.25 85.50
N GLN A 47 -13.08 42.86 85.67
CA GLN A 47 -11.95 42.68 84.74
C GLN A 47 -11.45 41.24 84.72
N TRP A 48 -11.43 40.58 85.88
CA TRP A 48 -11.02 39.19 85.97
C TRP A 48 -12.04 38.25 85.33
N GLU A 49 -13.34 38.51 85.52
CA GLU A 49 -14.43 37.78 84.88
C GLU A 49 -14.39 37.94 83.35
N GLU A 50 -14.21 39.16 82.85
CA GLU A 50 -14.05 39.42 81.41
C GLU A 50 -12.82 38.70 80.84
N LEU A 51 -11.68 38.79 81.53
CA LEU A 51 -10.47 38.08 81.12
C LEU A 51 -10.67 36.57 81.12
N HIS A 52 -11.37 36.02 82.11
CA HIS A 52 -11.66 34.60 82.20
C HIS A 52 -12.56 34.15 81.05
N GLN A 53 -13.60 34.92 80.73
CA GLN A 53 -14.50 34.63 79.61
C GLN A 53 -13.77 34.66 78.26
N ILE A 54 -12.93 35.68 78.02
CA ILE A 54 -12.11 35.76 76.80
C ILE A 54 -11.15 34.58 76.72
N ASN A 55 -10.54 34.17 77.84
CA ASN A 55 -9.64 33.03 77.88
C ASN A 55 -10.36 31.70 77.61
N GLU A 56 -11.57 31.53 78.14
CA GLU A 56 -12.40 30.34 77.86
C GLU A 56 -12.81 30.29 76.39
N ASP A 57 -13.23 31.41 75.81
CA ASP A 57 -13.59 31.49 74.39
C ASP A 57 -12.37 31.27 73.48
N ASN A 58 -11.19 31.76 73.87
CA ASN A 58 -9.95 31.49 73.16
C ASN A 58 -9.57 30.00 73.24
N ALA A 59 -9.72 29.37 74.42
CA ALA A 59 -9.48 27.94 74.59
C ALA A 59 -10.41 27.10 73.68
N LYS A 60 -11.70 27.45 73.62
CA LYS A 60 -12.68 26.79 72.73
C LYS A 60 -12.30 26.97 71.25
N LYS A 61 -11.93 28.18 70.84
CA LYS A 61 -11.49 28.44 69.44
C LYS A 61 -10.22 27.68 69.10
N ALA A 62 -9.25 27.63 70.02
CA ALA A 62 -8.02 26.86 69.86
C ALA A 62 -8.30 25.36 69.73
N GLU A 63 -9.27 24.83 70.49
CA GLU A 63 -9.69 23.43 70.39
C GLU A 63 -10.30 23.11 69.02
N ILE A 64 -11.18 23.97 68.50
CA ILE A 64 -11.78 23.79 67.16
C ILE A 64 -10.68 23.76 66.09
N VAL A 65 -9.74 24.70 66.15
CA VAL A 65 -8.60 24.75 65.21
C VAL A 65 -7.75 23.49 65.31
N ALA A 66 -7.48 23.00 66.53
CA ALA A 66 -6.74 21.75 66.73
C ALA A 66 -7.48 20.54 66.12
N GLN A 67 -8.80 20.47 66.27
CA GLN A 67 -9.63 19.43 65.64
C GLN A 67 -9.56 19.51 64.10
N ASP A 68 -9.56 20.69 63.52
CA ASP A 68 -9.45 20.81 62.06
C ASP A 68 -8.04 20.50 61.55
N ILE A 69 -7.00 20.89 62.28
CA ILE A 69 -5.60 20.51 61.96
C ILE A 69 -5.45 18.99 62.00
N THR A 70 -5.99 18.31 63.01
CA THR A 70 -5.90 16.85 63.11
C THR A 70 -6.63 16.14 61.97
N LYS A 71 -7.83 16.60 61.57
CA LYS A 71 -8.56 16.08 60.40
C LYS A 71 -7.78 16.26 59.10
N ILE A 72 -7.19 17.45 58.89
CA ILE A 72 -6.38 17.72 57.70
C ILE A 72 -5.15 16.82 57.70
N THR A 73 -4.49 16.69 58.85
CA THR A 73 -3.29 15.86 59.00
C THR A 73 -3.60 14.39 58.73
N SER A 74 -4.72 13.86 59.21
CA SER A 74 -5.14 12.49 58.94
C SER A 74 -5.43 12.27 57.45
N ASN A 75 -6.09 13.23 56.80
CA ASN A 75 -6.38 13.16 55.36
C ASN A 75 -5.09 13.17 54.52
N ILE A 76 -4.15 14.05 54.85
CA ILE A 76 -2.85 14.12 54.17
C ILE A 76 -2.07 12.82 54.38
N THR A 77 -2.06 12.27 55.59
CA THR A 77 -1.36 11.02 55.90
C THR A 77 -1.95 9.85 55.12
N CYS A 78 -3.27 9.71 55.10
CA CYS A 78 -3.97 8.70 54.30
C CYS A 78 -3.67 8.85 52.79
N SER A 79 -3.72 10.08 52.26
CA SER A 79 -3.37 10.36 50.86
C SER A 79 -1.93 9.95 50.53
N LYS A 80 -0.99 10.21 51.43
CA LYS A 80 0.42 9.81 51.28
C LYS A 80 0.58 8.30 51.29
N GLU A 81 -0.11 7.59 52.17
CA GLU A 81 -0.11 6.12 52.22
C GLU A 81 -0.66 5.52 50.92
N ASN A 82 -1.79 6.05 50.42
CA ASN A 82 -2.38 5.63 49.14
C ASN A 82 -1.43 5.86 47.96
N LEU A 83 -0.77 7.03 47.91
CA LEU A 83 0.19 7.35 46.86
C LEU A 83 1.42 6.43 46.94
N SER A 84 1.89 6.12 48.15
CA SER A 84 2.96 5.16 48.38
C SER A 84 2.58 3.76 47.89
N LEU A 85 1.35 3.31 48.16
CA LEU A 85 0.85 2.03 47.70
C LEU A 85 0.78 1.97 46.17
N ILE A 86 0.22 3.00 45.53
CA ILE A 86 0.16 3.10 44.06
C ILE A 86 1.57 3.09 43.46
N THR A 87 2.49 3.87 44.02
CA THR A 87 3.88 3.94 43.56
C THR A 87 4.57 2.59 43.69
N HIS A 88 4.35 1.89 44.81
CA HIS A 88 4.88 0.55 45.03
C HIS A 88 4.31 -0.46 44.02
N ILE A 89 2.98 -0.45 43.79
CA ILE A 89 2.34 -1.33 42.80
C ILE A 89 2.90 -1.05 41.40
N LEU A 90 3.01 0.22 41.01
CA LEU A 90 3.55 0.58 39.69
C LEU A 90 5.01 0.16 39.54
N SER A 91 5.83 0.33 40.60
CA SER A 91 7.25 -0.03 40.58
C SER A 91 7.47 -1.55 40.58
N ASN A 92 6.62 -2.30 41.29
CA ASN A 92 6.71 -3.76 41.36
C ASN A 92 6.01 -4.44 40.18
N SER A 93 5.05 -3.76 39.55
CA SER A 93 4.46 -4.24 38.32
C SER A 93 5.48 -4.10 37.18
N ASN A 94 5.83 -5.20 36.54
CA ASN A 94 6.59 -5.20 35.28
C ASN A 94 5.77 -4.64 34.10
N LEU A 95 4.83 -3.72 34.35
CA LEU A 95 3.98 -3.10 33.35
C LEU A 95 4.77 -2.48 32.18
N PRO A 96 5.83 -1.67 32.39
CA PRO A 96 6.60 -1.13 31.26
C PRO A 96 7.29 -2.24 30.46
N GLY A 97 7.78 -3.29 31.12
CA GLY A 97 8.37 -4.45 30.45
C GLY A 97 7.34 -5.25 29.64
N ASN A 98 6.15 -5.48 30.21
CA ASN A 98 5.06 -6.16 29.53
C ASN A 98 4.54 -5.35 28.32
N ILE A 99 4.42 -4.03 28.46
CA ILE A 99 4.07 -3.14 27.34
C ILE A 99 5.16 -3.19 26.28
N GLY A 100 6.44 -3.16 26.67
CA GLY A 100 7.59 -3.32 25.77
C GLY A 100 7.52 -4.63 25.00
N ASN A 101 7.31 -5.75 25.69
CA ASN A 101 7.17 -7.08 25.08
C ASN A 101 5.96 -7.15 24.13
N CYS A 102 4.81 -6.60 24.52
CA CYS A 102 3.65 -6.51 23.64
C CYS A 102 3.96 -5.71 22.37
N LEU A 103 4.68 -4.59 22.51
CA LEU A 103 5.10 -3.75 21.39
C LEU A 103 6.09 -4.48 20.48
N GLU A 104 7.05 -5.21 21.03
CA GLU A 104 7.96 -6.06 20.26
C GLU A 104 7.24 -7.20 19.54
N ASN A 105 6.26 -7.83 20.19
CA ASN A 105 5.42 -8.86 19.58
C ASN A 105 4.58 -8.29 18.43
N ILE A 106 4.04 -7.08 18.58
CA ILE A 106 3.32 -6.39 17.50
C ILE A 106 4.27 -6.11 16.33
N LYS A 107 5.47 -5.59 16.61
CA LYS A 107 6.49 -5.36 15.57
C LYS A 107 6.87 -6.66 14.85
N SER A 108 7.11 -7.75 15.58
CA SER A 108 7.47 -9.03 14.97
C SER A 108 6.33 -9.57 14.11
N LEU A 109 5.06 -9.39 14.54
CA LEU A 109 3.89 -9.76 13.76
C LEU A 109 3.82 -8.96 12.45
N TYR A 110 4.03 -7.64 12.48
CA TYR A 110 4.12 -6.83 11.25
C TYR A 110 5.21 -7.35 10.31
N THR A 111 6.42 -7.59 10.82
CA THR A 111 7.50 -8.12 9.97
C THR A 111 7.21 -9.52 9.41
N LEU A 112 6.43 -10.33 10.11
CA LEU A 112 5.99 -11.63 9.62
C LEU A 112 4.91 -11.46 8.54
N SER A 113 3.98 -10.53 8.73
CA SER A 113 2.96 -10.17 7.72
C SER A 113 3.63 -9.72 6.43
N ASP A 114 4.58 -8.79 6.51
CA ASP A 114 5.31 -8.29 5.34
C ASP A 114 6.02 -9.42 4.58
N LYS A 115 6.60 -10.39 5.30
CA LYS A 115 7.23 -11.58 4.70
C LYS A 115 6.22 -12.49 4.03
N ILE A 116 5.05 -12.69 4.65
CA ILE A 116 3.98 -13.49 4.07
C ILE A 116 3.45 -12.81 2.81
N GLU A 117 3.21 -11.50 2.85
CA GLU A 117 2.78 -10.71 1.70
C GLU A 117 3.78 -10.79 0.55
N SER A 118 5.08 -10.62 0.83
CA SER A 118 6.12 -10.81 -0.17
C SER A 118 6.12 -12.23 -0.75
N GLY A 119 6.00 -13.26 0.10
CA GLY A 119 5.96 -14.64 -0.35
C GLY A 119 4.71 -14.98 -1.17
N LEU A 120 3.58 -14.33 -0.90
CA LEU A 120 2.36 -14.46 -1.71
C LEU A 120 2.52 -13.82 -3.08
N ILE A 121 3.16 -12.65 -3.16
CA ILE A 121 3.49 -12.00 -4.44
C ILE A 121 4.42 -12.91 -5.27
N ASP A 122 5.44 -13.51 -4.64
CA ASP A 122 6.34 -14.44 -5.33
C ASP A 122 5.61 -15.69 -5.83
N LEU A 123 4.64 -16.19 -5.05
CA LEU A 123 3.79 -17.32 -5.46
C LEU A 123 2.91 -16.94 -6.65
N GLU A 124 2.29 -15.76 -6.64
CA GLU A 124 1.46 -15.25 -7.74
C GLU A 124 2.30 -15.15 -9.03
N ASN A 125 3.48 -14.54 -8.96
CA ASN A 125 4.42 -14.46 -10.07
C ASN A 125 4.80 -15.86 -10.62
N LEU A 126 5.00 -16.84 -9.73
CA LEU A 126 5.30 -18.22 -10.14
C LEU A 126 4.11 -18.88 -10.85
N ILE A 127 2.89 -18.64 -10.38
CA ILE A 127 1.67 -19.15 -11.01
C ILE A 127 1.52 -18.57 -12.41
N ASP A 128 1.68 -17.27 -12.56
CA ASP A 128 1.63 -16.58 -13.85
C ASP A 128 2.66 -17.13 -14.84
N GLU A 129 3.90 -17.36 -14.39
CA GLU A 129 4.95 -17.96 -15.20
C GLU A 129 4.59 -19.39 -15.65
N ILE A 130 4.03 -20.20 -14.74
CA ILE A 130 3.58 -21.56 -15.07
C ILE A 130 2.44 -21.53 -16.09
N GLU A 131 1.49 -20.62 -15.95
CA GLU A 131 0.38 -20.46 -16.89
C GLU A 131 0.87 -20.00 -18.27
N PHE A 132 1.82 -19.06 -18.30
CA PHE A 132 2.45 -18.59 -19.52
C PHE A 132 3.19 -19.73 -20.25
N GLU A 133 4.00 -20.51 -19.55
CA GLU A 133 4.71 -21.64 -20.16
C GLU A 133 3.74 -22.74 -20.64
N LYS A 134 2.66 -23.02 -19.90
CA LYS A 134 1.59 -23.92 -20.40
C LYS A 134 0.98 -23.43 -21.70
N LEU A 135 0.66 -22.14 -21.79
CA LEU A 135 0.08 -21.54 -22.99
C LEU A 135 1.04 -21.63 -24.18
N LYS A 136 2.33 -21.34 -23.95
CA LYS A 136 3.38 -21.45 -24.95
C LYS A 136 3.54 -22.88 -25.47
N VAL A 137 3.58 -23.88 -24.58
CA VAL A 137 3.63 -25.30 -24.96
C VAL A 137 2.39 -25.69 -25.76
N GLN A 138 1.20 -25.24 -25.34
CA GLN A 138 -0.04 -25.52 -26.07
C GLN A 138 -0.01 -24.92 -27.49
N HIS A 139 0.44 -23.67 -27.64
CA HIS A 139 0.58 -23.05 -28.96
C HIS A 139 1.60 -23.75 -29.84
N GLN A 140 2.76 -24.16 -29.28
CA GLN A 140 3.75 -24.95 -30.00
C GLN A 140 3.16 -26.28 -30.48
N PHE A 141 2.41 -26.96 -29.63
CA PHE A 141 1.72 -28.20 -30.00
C PHE A 141 0.72 -27.98 -31.15
N HIS A 142 -0.10 -26.92 -31.08
CA HIS A 142 -1.02 -26.58 -32.16
C HIS A 142 -0.32 -26.24 -33.47
N LEU A 143 0.82 -25.55 -33.42
CA LEU A 143 1.61 -25.22 -34.60
C LEU A 143 2.18 -26.49 -35.25
N GLN A 144 2.78 -27.39 -34.46
CA GLN A 144 3.29 -28.68 -34.96
C GLN A 144 2.17 -29.52 -35.59
N GLN A 145 1.00 -29.56 -34.96
CA GLN A 145 -0.14 -30.28 -35.51
C GLN A 145 -0.62 -29.67 -36.84
N TYR A 146 -0.60 -28.34 -36.96
CA TYR A 146 -0.93 -27.65 -38.20
C TYR A 146 0.10 -27.94 -39.30
N GLU A 147 1.40 -27.91 -38.98
CA GLU A 147 2.47 -28.25 -39.92
C GLU A 147 2.32 -29.68 -40.44
N LEU A 148 2.08 -30.66 -39.56
CA LEU A 148 1.84 -32.06 -39.95
C LEU A 148 0.64 -32.19 -40.88
N ARG A 149 -0.50 -31.56 -40.56
CA ARG A 149 -1.69 -31.60 -41.42
C ARG A 149 -1.44 -30.94 -42.78
N LYS A 150 -0.64 -29.88 -42.81
CA LYS A 150 -0.28 -29.18 -44.05
C LYS A 150 0.64 -30.05 -44.91
N GLU A 151 1.59 -30.74 -44.29
CA GLU A 151 2.48 -31.68 -44.97
C GLU A 151 1.70 -32.86 -45.57
N GLU A 152 0.80 -33.48 -44.80
CA GLU A 152 -0.10 -34.53 -45.28
C GLU A 152 -1.01 -34.05 -46.43
N SER A 153 -1.55 -32.84 -46.32
CA SER A 153 -2.34 -32.23 -47.41
C SER A 153 -1.51 -31.95 -48.65
N LEU A 154 -0.23 -31.60 -48.51
CA LEU A 154 0.67 -31.35 -49.63
C LEU A 154 1.08 -32.67 -50.30
N GLU A 155 1.38 -33.69 -49.51
CA GLU A 155 1.72 -35.02 -50.02
C GLU A 155 0.53 -35.66 -50.74
N SER A 156 -0.68 -35.59 -50.18
CA SER A 156 -1.89 -36.03 -50.87
C SER A 156 -2.16 -35.24 -52.15
N PHE A 157 -1.97 -33.91 -52.15
CA PHE A 157 -2.08 -33.10 -53.37
C PHE A 157 -1.05 -33.52 -54.43
N LYS A 158 0.20 -33.74 -54.03
CA LYS A 158 1.25 -34.21 -54.93
C LYS A 158 0.92 -35.58 -55.52
N ASN A 159 0.46 -36.53 -54.70
CA ASN A 159 0.06 -37.86 -55.16
C ASN A 159 -1.10 -37.79 -56.16
N THR A 160 -2.12 -36.99 -55.88
CA THR A 160 -3.25 -36.79 -56.84
C THR A 160 -2.80 -36.09 -58.11
N LEU A 161 -1.84 -35.16 -58.04
CA LEU A 161 -1.27 -34.51 -59.22
C LEU A 161 -0.46 -35.48 -60.09
N GLU A 162 0.35 -36.34 -59.47
CA GLU A 162 1.11 -37.39 -60.16
C GLU A 162 0.17 -38.44 -60.80
N GLU A 163 -0.88 -38.86 -60.10
CA GLU A 163 -1.90 -39.77 -60.64
C GLU A 163 -2.63 -39.13 -61.85
N ASN A 164 -3.02 -37.86 -61.73
CA ASN A 164 -3.65 -37.13 -62.83
C ASN A 164 -2.70 -36.95 -64.02
N HIS A 165 -1.42 -36.67 -63.77
CA HIS A 165 -0.41 -36.52 -64.81
C HIS A 165 -0.17 -37.85 -65.54
N THR A 166 0.05 -38.94 -64.81
CA THR A 166 0.25 -40.28 -65.38
C THR A 166 -0.96 -40.74 -66.19
N ARG A 167 -2.19 -40.52 -65.69
CA ARG A 167 -3.42 -40.78 -66.44
C ARG A 167 -3.48 -39.97 -67.73
N LYS A 168 -3.20 -38.66 -67.67
CA LYS A 168 -3.26 -37.76 -68.85
C LYS A 168 -2.20 -38.12 -69.89
N VAL A 169 -1.00 -38.53 -69.46
CA VAL A 169 0.04 -39.04 -70.36
C VAL A 169 -0.41 -40.34 -71.03
N ALA A 170 -0.96 -41.29 -70.27
CA ALA A 170 -1.46 -42.55 -70.83
C ALA A 170 -2.61 -42.32 -71.83
N GLU A 171 -3.56 -41.41 -71.53
CA GLU A 171 -4.63 -41.02 -72.45
C GLU A 171 -4.08 -40.38 -73.73
N TYR A 172 -3.09 -39.49 -73.60
CA TYR A 172 -2.43 -38.84 -74.72
C TYR A 172 -1.68 -39.85 -75.61
N GLU A 173 -0.94 -40.79 -75.01
CA GLU A 173 -0.23 -41.86 -75.72
C GLU A 173 -1.20 -42.81 -76.42
N ALA A 174 -2.29 -43.22 -75.75
CA ALA A 174 -3.33 -44.05 -76.34
C ALA A 174 -4.00 -43.38 -77.54
N LYS A 175 -4.34 -42.09 -77.42
CA LYS A 175 -4.90 -41.29 -78.53
C LYS A 175 -3.91 -41.19 -79.68
N LYS A 176 -2.63 -40.90 -79.40
CA LYS A 176 -1.57 -40.83 -80.41
C LYS A 176 -1.38 -42.18 -81.13
N LYS A 177 -1.42 -43.28 -80.38
CA LYS A 177 -1.32 -44.64 -80.91
C LYS A 177 -2.51 -44.97 -81.83
N SER A 178 -3.74 -44.71 -81.40
CA SER A 178 -4.94 -44.93 -82.21
C SER A 178 -4.91 -44.14 -83.52
N VAL A 179 -4.51 -42.86 -83.47
CA VAL A 179 -4.33 -42.04 -84.69
C VAL A 179 -3.26 -42.62 -85.61
N MET A 180 -2.16 -43.17 -85.05
CA MET A 180 -1.10 -43.79 -85.83
C MET A 180 -1.56 -45.10 -86.48
N GLU A 181 -2.33 -45.92 -85.76
CA GLU A 181 -2.93 -47.16 -86.26
C GLU A 181 -3.96 -46.89 -87.37
N GLU A 182 -4.83 -45.89 -87.21
CA GLU A 182 -5.78 -45.47 -88.25
C GLU A 182 -5.05 -45.00 -89.51
N ARG A 183 -4.01 -44.17 -89.35
CA ARG A 183 -3.15 -43.76 -90.47
C ARG A 183 -2.51 -44.96 -91.15
N GLN A 184 -1.93 -45.89 -90.38
CA GLN A 184 -1.30 -47.09 -90.93
C GLN A 184 -2.32 -47.94 -91.71
N LYS A 185 -3.53 -48.12 -91.17
CA LYS A 185 -4.61 -48.85 -91.84
C LYS A 185 -5.05 -48.16 -93.13
N ALA A 186 -5.24 -46.84 -93.10
CA ALA A 186 -5.57 -46.06 -94.29
C ALA A 186 -4.48 -46.18 -95.38
N PHE A 187 -3.20 -46.12 -94.99
CA PHE A 187 -2.09 -46.34 -95.91
C PHE A 187 -2.06 -47.78 -96.46
N GLN A 188 -2.35 -48.79 -95.64
CA GLN A 188 -2.43 -50.18 -96.10
C GLN A 188 -3.60 -50.41 -97.05
N ASP A 189 -4.77 -49.84 -96.78
CA ASP A 189 -5.95 -49.97 -97.63
C ASP A 189 -5.75 -49.22 -98.97
N ALA A 190 -5.15 -48.02 -98.93
CA ALA A 190 -4.71 -47.32 -100.14
C ALA A 190 -3.71 -48.16 -100.95
N PHE A 191 -2.70 -48.74 -100.29
CA PHE A 191 -1.70 -49.59 -100.94
C PHE A 191 -2.32 -50.87 -101.56
N LYS A 192 -3.29 -51.50 -100.89
CA LYS A 192 -4.03 -52.64 -101.45
C LYS A 192 -4.85 -52.23 -102.67
N SER A 193 -5.53 -51.08 -102.60
CA SER A 193 -6.26 -50.53 -103.73
C SER A 193 -5.32 -50.25 -104.91
N ASP A 194 -4.16 -49.63 -104.66
CA ASP A 194 -3.13 -49.40 -105.67
C ASP A 194 -2.61 -50.72 -106.29
N LEU A 195 -2.43 -51.77 -105.48
CA LEU A 195 -2.06 -53.10 -105.96
C LEU A 195 -3.16 -53.76 -106.81
N GLU A 196 -4.43 -53.58 -106.46
CA GLU A 196 -5.56 -54.08 -107.25
C GLU A 196 -5.71 -53.34 -108.58
N VAL A 197 -5.52 -52.01 -108.56
CA VAL A 197 -5.45 -51.18 -109.77
C VAL A 197 -4.28 -51.62 -110.65
N TYR A 198 -3.10 -51.86 -110.07
CA TYR A 198 -1.94 -52.38 -110.81
C TYR A 198 -2.22 -53.75 -111.44
N LYS A 199 -2.85 -54.68 -110.71
CA LYS A 199 -3.21 -56.02 -111.24
C LYS A 199 -4.24 -55.97 -112.37
N SER A 200 -5.12 -54.96 -112.39
CA SER A 200 -6.19 -54.84 -113.39
C SER A 200 -5.79 -54.01 -114.61
N LEU A 201 -4.97 -52.97 -114.47
CA LEU A 201 -4.55 -52.08 -115.57
C LEU A 201 -3.09 -52.24 -116.01
N GLY A 202 -2.22 -52.90 -115.24
CA GLY A 202 -0.81 -53.14 -115.60
C GLY A 202 0.13 -51.93 -115.45
N THR A 203 -0.33 -50.81 -114.91
CA THR A 203 0.47 -49.59 -114.66
C THR A 203 0.12 -49.01 -113.29
N LEU A 204 1.14 -48.61 -112.50
CA LEU A 204 0.91 -47.95 -111.21
C LEU A 204 0.33 -46.54 -111.42
N PRO A 205 -0.59 -46.06 -110.56
CA PRO A 205 -0.99 -44.66 -110.54
C PRO A 205 0.23 -43.77 -110.20
N GLU A 206 0.46 -42.72 -110.99
CA GLU A 206 1.41 -41.66 -110.61
C GLU A 206 0.89 -40.98 -109.34
N ILE A 207 1.55 -41.26 -108.21
CA ILE A 207 1.37 -40.47 -106.99
C ILE A 207 1.91 -39.09 -107.31
N ASN A 208 1.01 -38.16 -107.65
CA ASN A 208 1.31 -36.75 -107.65
C ASN A 208 1.62 -36.33 -106.21
N GLN A 209 2.88 -36.48 -105.81
CA GLN A 209 3.42 -35.75 -104.67
C GLN A 209 3.26 -34.27 -105.03
N ARG A 210 2.17 -33.64 -104.55
CA ARG A 210 2.22 -32.21 -104.31
C ARG A 210 3.43 -32.02 -103.44
N LYS A 211 4.47 -31.39 -103.98
CA LYS A 211 5.58 -30.79 -103.22
C LYS A 211 4.94 -29.85 -102.20
N GLN A 212 4.52 -30.40 -101.08
CA GLN A 212 4.50 -29.62 -99.87
C GLN A 212 5.97 -29.41 -99.58
N ASN A 213 6.38 -28.15 -99.52
CA ASN A 213 7.68 -27.73 -99.09
C ASN A 213 7.89 -28.31 -97.69
N GLY A 214 8.37 -29.55 -97.63
CA GLY A 214 8.93 -30.10 -96.43
C GLY A 214 10.14 -29.24 -96.16
N ALA A 215 10.00 -28.32 -95.21
CA ALA A 215 11.16 -27.86 -94.48
C ALA A 215 11.88 -29.14 -94.04
N LEU A 216 13.05 -29.39 -94.62
CA LEU A 216 13.98 -30.38 -94.10
C LEU A 216 14.17 -30.03 -92.62
N LEU A 217 14.20 -31.02 -91.72
CA LEU A 217 14.44 -30.78 -90.29
C LEU A 217 15.75 -30.02 -90.03
N GLU A 218 16.64 -30.02 -91.02
CA GLU A 218 17.90 -29.29 -91.06
C GLU A 218 17.74 -27.77 -91.25
N GLU A 219 16.53 -27.28 -91.58
CA GLU A 219 16.21 -25.88 -91.90
C GLU A 219 15.21 -25.24 -90.92
N ILE A 220 14.96 -25.87 -89.75
CA ILE A 220 14.32 -25.20 -88.62
C ILE A 220 15.41 -24.45 -87.86
N GLN A 221 15.59 -23.16 -88.17
CA GLN A 221 16.23 -22.24 -87.23
C GLN A 221 15.25 -22.04 -86.07
N ILE A 222 15.57 -22.62 -84.92
CA ILE A 222 14.94 -22.23 -83.66
C ILE A 222 15.51 -20.86 -83.34
N ASP A 223 14.72 -19.81 -83.55
CA ASP A 223 15.01 -18.49 -82.99
C ASP A 223 14.96 -18.63 -81.46
N TYR A 224 16.11 -18.90 -80.86
CA TYR A 224 16.27 -18.92 -79.42
C TYR A 224 16.35 -17.47 -78.95
N ASP A 225 15.22 -16.89 -78.55
CA ASP A 225 15.19 -15.62 -77.83
C ASP A 225 15.27 -15.88 -76.33
N PRO A 226 16.42 -15.59 -75.67
CA PRO A 226 16.56 -15.78 -74.23
C PRO A 226 15.58 -14.91 -73.42
N SER A 227 15.05 -13.84 -74.00
CA SER A 227 14.11 -12.93 -73.33
C SER A 227 12.73 -13.58 -73.10
N GLU A 228 12.33 -14.52 -73.95
CA GLU A 228 11.04 -15.20 -73.87
C GLU A 228 11.02 -16.21 -72.69
N LEU A 229 12.17 -16.83 -72.42
CA LEU A 229 12.37 -17.70 -71.26
C LEU A 229 12.28 -16.91 -69.95
N ASP A 230 12.93 -15.75 -69.90
CA ASP A 230 12.90 -14.87 -68.73
C ASP A 230 11.49 -14.31 -68.48
N GLN A 231 10.70 -14.06 -69.53
CA GLN A 231 9.31 -13.63 -69.40
C GLN A 231 8.42 -14.76 -68.84
N PHE A 232 8.63 -16.00 -69.28
CA PHE A 232 7.91 -17.17 -68.77
C PHE A 232 8.17 -17.46 -67.28
N PHE A 233 9.41 -17.25 -66.81
CA PHE A 233 9.75 -17.39 -65.39
C PHE A 233 9.23 -16.24 -64.52
N ASN A 234 9.11 -15.04 -65.07
CA ASN A 234 8.61 -13.87 -64.36
C ASN A 234 7.07 -13.76 -64.34
N GLU A 235 6.35 -14.37 -65.29
CA GLU A 235 4.87 -14.41 -65.28
C GLU A 235 4.28 -15.45 -64.31
N ASN A 236 5.11 -16.32 -63.71
CA ASN A 236 4.69 -17.34 -62.74
C ASN A 236 5.28 -17.18 -61.33
N SER A 237 5.76 -15.98 -60.96
CA SER A 237 6.08 -15.60 -59.57
C SER A 237 5.05 -14.63 -58.98
#